data_AF-A0A0M4EAV8-F1
#
_entry.id   AF-A0A0M4EAV8-F1
#
_cell.length_a   1.000
_cell.length_b   1.000
_cell.length_c   1.000
_cell.angle_alpha   90.00
_cell.angle_beta   90.00
_cell.angle_gamma   90.00
#
_symmetry.space_group_name_H-M   'P 1'
#
loop_
_entity.id
_entity.type
_entity.pdbx_description
1 polymer ?
#
loop_
_entity_poly.entity_id
_entity_poly.type
_entity_poly.pdbx_seq_one_letter_code
_entity_poly.pdbx_strand_id
1 'polypeptide(L)'
;MAAEQEPHLTPQLQEHYEKEAEILMLLVDLEQRYQEFYKLYQCEVEGQKIIIERLWKLTQRYLILISCVPGCRYPEVYTLSAEEAIINEYEEKLETIRHSNNEMKNALMELNNHCKHFYNVYGELNKSLETPFIMGDKHHRSIRYHKIMTVDIFNYLYAAVLKMKCYMHQLDPINLDSVEDYRELLNKDSEREEFKEYLENNYIFCKCLKPAPTCPIEKLKCLHQNIQSLRYVSRV
;
A
#
# COMPACT_ATOMS: atom_id res chain seq x y z
N MET A 1 -3.02 -47.01 -20.06
CA MET A 1 -4.15 -46.07 -20.32
C MET A 1 -3.53 -44.82 -20.90
N ALA A 2 -3.62 -44.67 -22.22
CA ALA A 2 -3.04 -43.54 -22.94
C ALA A 2 -3.88 -42.30 -22.67
N ALA A 3 -3.23 -41.21 -22.29
CA ALA A 3 -3.85 -39.90 -22.14
C ALA A 3 -4.47 -39.48 -23.48
N GLU A 4 -5.73 -39.06 -23.44
CA GLU A 4 -6.46 -38.47 -24.56
C GLU A 4 -5.74 -37.18 -24.97
N GLN A 5 -4.84 -37.27 -25.95
CA GLN A 5 -4.29 -36.09 -26.61
C GLN A 5 -5.39 -35.49 -27.48
N GLU A 6 -5.79 -34.24 -27.18
CA GLU A 6 -6.72 -33.50 -28.02
C GLU A 6 -6.16 -33.42 -29.45
N PRO A 7 -6.85 -33.94 -30.47
CA PRO A 7 -6.27 -34.27 -31.79
C PRO A 7 -5.88 -33.06 -32.65
N HIS A 8 -5.96 -31.84 -32.11
CA HIS A 8 -5.79 -30.58 -32.83
C HIS A 8 -4.76 -29.63 -32.20
N LEU A 9 -4.20 -29.93 -31.02
CA LEU A 9 -3.09 -29.15 -30.47
C LEU A 9 -1.75 -29.80 -30.81
N THR A 10 -0.91 -29.08 -31.55
CA THR A 10 0.50 -29.45 -31.65
C THR A 10 1.17 -29.25 -30.27
N PRO A 11 2.21 -30.03 -29.93
CA PRO A 11 2.92 -29.87 -28.66
C PRO A 11 3.42 -28.43 -28.41
N GLN A 12 3.82 -27.74 -29.49
CA GLN A 12 4.24 -26.33 -29.44
C GLN A 12 3.09 -25.37 -29.07
N LEU A 13 1.87 -25.67 -29.52
CA LEU A 13 0.69 -24.87 -29.21
C LEU A 13 0.22 -25.13 -27.78
N GLN A 14 0.35 -26.37 -27.30
CA GLN A 14 0.07 -26.71 -25.91
C GLN A 14 1.02 -25.99 -24.95
N GLU A 15 2.33 -26.04 -25.20
CA GLU A 15 3.34 -25.32 -24.41
C GLU A 15 3.08 -23.81 -24.40
N HIS A 16 2.61 -23.26 -25.52
CA HIS A 16 2.24 -21.85 -25.61
C HIS A 16 1.07 -21.49 -24.68
N TYR A 17 -0.03 -22.27 -24.70
CA TYR A 17 -1.18 -22.02 -23.82
C TYR A 17 -0.85 -22.24 -22.34
N GLU A 18 0.00 -23.21 -22.02
CA GLU A 18 0.53 -23.39 -20.65
C GLU A 18 1.28 -22.14 -20.19
N LYS A 19 2.07 -21.52 -21.08
CA LYS A 19 2.75 -20.26 -20.80
C LYS A 19 1.79 -19.09 -20.62
N GLU A 20 0.75 -18.99 -21.43
CA GLU A 20 -0.30 -17.97 -21.25
C GLU A 20 -1.02 -18.13 -19.91
N ALA A 21 -1.33 -19.36 -19.52
CA ALA A 21 -1.94 -19.65 -18.22
C ALA A 21 -1.01 -19.27 -17.05
N GLU A 22 0.30 -19.56 -17.15
CA GLU A 22 1.30 -19.11 -16.17
C GLU A 22 1.28 -17.58 -16.01
N ILE A 23 1.34 -16.84 -17.12
CA ILE A 23 1.34 -15.37 -17.10
C ILE A 23 0.04 -14.84 -16.51
N LEU A 24 -1.10 -15.45 -16.84
CA LEU A 24 -2.40 -15.08 -16.30
C LEU A 24 -2.47 -15.27 -14.78
N MET A 25 -1.96 -16.39 -14.26
CA MET A 25 -1.89 -16.62 -12.81
C MET A 25 -1.03 -15.57 -12.11
N LEU A 26 0.14 -15.23 -12.68
CA LEU A 26 1.00 -14.18 -12.15
C LEU A 26 0.33 -12.79 -12.17
N LEU A 27 -0.47 -12.51 -13.20
CA LEU A 27 -1.23 -11.26 -13.28
C LEU A 27 -2.29 -11.18 -12.18
N VAL A 28 -3.06 -12.26 -11.96
CA VAL A 28 -4.08 -12.32 -10.91
C VAL A 28 -3.44 -12.21 -9.51
N ASP A 29 -2.29 -12.84 -9.29
CA ASP A 29 -1.52 -12.67 -8.04
C ASP A 29 -1.07 -11.22 -7.85
N LEU A 30 -0.56 -10.57 -8.90
CA LEU A 30 -0.21 -9.15 -8.85
C LEU A 30 -1.41 -8.26 -8.54
N GLU A 31 -2.57 -8.50 -9.16
CA GLU A 31 -3.83 -7.80 -8.83
C GLU A 31 -4.14 -7.87 -7.34
N GLN A 32 -4.08 -9.06 -6.75
CA GLN A 32 -4.32 -9.23 -5.33
C GLN A 32 -3.29 -8.47 -4.48
N ARG A 33 -2.00 -8.59 -4.81
CA ARG A 33 -0.92 -7.92 -4.06
C ARG A 33 -1.00 -6.40 -4.13
N TYR A 34 -1.37 -5.84 -5.28
CA TYR A 34 -1.61 -4.40 -5.38
C TYR A 34 -2.76 -3.96 -4.48
N GLN A 35 -3.85 -4.74 -4.41
CA GLN A 35 -4.97 -4.44 -3.53
C GLN A 35 -4.60 -4.53 -2.05
N GLU A 36 -3.83 -5.54 -1.67
CA GLU A 36 -3.31 -5.70 -0.30
C GLU A 36 -2.37 -4.55 0.07
N PHE A 37 -1.44 -4.20 -0.82
CA PHE A 37 -0.57 -3.06 -0.63
C PHE A 37 -1.37 -1.76 -0.49
N TYR A 38 -2.38 -1.54 -1.33
CA TYR A 38 -3.17 -0.32 -1.26
C TYR A 38 -3.96 -0.20 0.06
N LYS A 39 -4.46 -1.31 0.60
CA LYS A 39 -5.07 -1.34 1.94
C LYS A 39 -4.08 -0.99 3.04
N LEU A 40 -2.86 -1.56 2.98
CA LEU A 40 -1.78 -1.21 3.89
C LEU A 40 -1.47 0.30 3.80
N TYR A 41 -1.25 0.80 2.59
CA TYR A 41 -0.99 2.22 2.32
C TYR A 41 -2.07 3.12 2.94
N GLN A 42 -3.35 2.82 2.73
CA GLN A 42 -4.45 3.59 3.32
C GLN A 42 -4.42 3.55 4.86
N CYS A 43 -4.17 2.38 5.45
CA CYS A 43 -4.06 2.21 6.90
C CYS A 43 -2.93 3.07 7.47
N GLU A 44 -1.76 3.03 6.84
CA GLU A 44 -0.58 3.81 7.24
C GLU A 44 -0.83 5.32 7.09
N VAL A 45 -1.43 5.77 5.98
CA VAL A 45 -1.78 7.19 5.76
C VAL A 45 -2.75 7.69 6.84
N GLU A 46 -3.78 6.92 7.20
CA GLU A 46 -4.71 7.29 8.28
C GLU A 46 -4.01 7.33 9.65
N GLY A 47 -3.10 6.40 9.92
CA GLY A 47 -2.26 6.45 11.13
C GLY A 47 -1.40 7.71 11.17
N GLN A 48 -0.75 8.05 10.05
CA GLN A 48 0.09 9.24 9.95
C GLN A 48 -0.71 10.54 10.09
N LYS A 49 -1.97 10.60 9.63
CA LYS A 49 -2.86 11.75 9.87
C LYS A 49 -3.06 12.02 11.36
N ILE A 50 -3.27 10.97 12.15
CA ILE A 50 -3.44 11.13 13.61
C ILE A 50 -2.14 11.65 14.24
N ILE A 51 -0.99 11.16 13.79
CA ILE A 51 0.32 11.55 14.32
C ILE A 51 0.65 12.99 13.94
N ILE A 52 0.41 13.41 12.70
CA ILE A 52 0.74 14.76 12.26
C ILE A 52 -0.10 15.83 12.98
N GLU A 53 -1.33 15.53 13.37
CA GLU A 53 -2.13 16.41 14.24
C GLU A 53 -1.51 16.57 15.64
N ARG A 54 -0.77 15.57 16.12
CA ARG A 54 0.00 15.66 17.37
C ARG A 54 1.25 16.50 17.17
N LEU A 55 2.01 16.24 16.10
CA LEU A 55 3.19 17.04 15.75
C LEU A 55 2.85 18.53 15.59
N TRP A 56 1.72 18.86 14.95
CA TRP A 56 1.27 20.24 14.79
C TRP A 56 1.05 20.94 16.15
N LYS A 57 0.42 20.26 17.11
CA LYS A 57 0.23 20.79 18.47
C LYS A 57 1.55 20.91 19.23
N LEU A 58 2.48 19.97 19.03
CA LEU A 58 3.81 20.01 19.65
C LEU A 58 4.63 21.18 19.10
N THR A 59 4.65 21.37 17.78
CA THR A 59 5.30 22.52 17.12
C THR A 59 4.73 23.84 17.64
N GLN A 60 3.40 23.99 17.73
CA GLN A 60 2.80 25.19 18.30
C GLN A 60 3.23 25.44 19.75
N ARG A 61 3.24 24.40 20.60
CA ARG A 61 3.69 24.50 21.99
C ARG A 61 5.16 24.88 22.08
N TYR A 62 6.00 24.28 21.24
CA TYR A 62 7.43 24.59 21.16
C TYR A 62 7.66 26.06 20.79
N LEU A 63 7.00 26.54 19.73
CA LEU A 63 7.05 27.93 19.29
C LEU A 63 6.62 28.92 20.37
N ILE A 64 5.53 28.62 21.10
CA ILE A 64 5.08 29.43 22.24
C ILE A 64 6.16 29.45 23.33
N LEU A 65 6.67 28.28 23.72
CA LEU A 65 7.67 28.14 24.78
C LEU A 65 8.92 28.98 24.50
N ILE A 66 9.50 28.86 23.30
CA ILE A 66 10.71 29.60 22.92
C ILE A 66 10.44 31.10 22.74
N SER A 67 9.21 31.50 22.40
CA SER A 67 8.83 32.92 22.28
C SER A 67 8.57 33.61 23.63
N CYS A 68 8.25 32.85 24.69
CA CYS A 68 7.95 33.38 26.03
C CYS A 68 9.19 33.69 26.89
N VAL A 69 10.39 33.31 26.43
CA VAL A 69 11.67 33.49 27.15
C VAL A 69 12.00 34.94 27.54
N PRO A 70 11.64 36.01 26.79
CA PRO A 70 12.06 37.39 27.13
C PRO A 70 11.46 38.00 28.41
N GLY A 71 10.50 37.36 29.07
CA GLY A 71 9.77 37.94 30.22
C GLY A 71 9.72 37.10 31.50
N CYS A 72 10.38 35.94 31.55
CA CYS A 72 10.25 35.01 32.67
C CYS A 72 11.28 35.31 33.78
N ARG A 73 10.82 35.31 35.04
CA ARG A 73 11.65 35.62 36.23
C ARG A 73 12.65 34.51 36.58
N TYR A 74 12.44 33.29 36.06
CA TYR A 74 13.32 32.12 36.19
C TYR A 74 13.19 31.20 34.95
N PRO A 75 13.75 31.60 33.79
CA PRO A 75 13.57 30.85 32.55
C PRO A 75 14.23 29.47 32.62
N GLU A 76 15.52 29.44 32.97
CA GLU A 76 16.43 28.33 32.66
C GLU A 76 16.04 26.97 33.27
N VAL A 77 15.50 26.91 34.49
CA VAL A 77 15.25 25.62 35.18
C VAL A 77 13.95 24.95 34.73
N TYR A 78 12.90 25.73 34.41
CA TYR A 78 11.60 25.19 34.01
C TYR A 78 11.42 25.10 32.50
N THR A 79 12.08 25.98 31.72
CA THR A 79 11.95 25.96 30.26
C THR A 79 12.76 24.82 29.64
N LEU A 80 13.96 24.51 30.14
CA LEU A 80 14.79 23.42 29.61
C LEU A 80 14.08 22.06 29.73
N SER A 81 13.53 21.73 30.89
CA SER A 81 12.81 20.47 31.09
C SER A 81 11.53 20.37 30.24
N ALA A 82 10.82 21.48 30.03
CA ALA A 82 9.64 21.52 29.18
C ALA A 82 9.99 21.42 27.69
N GLU A 83 11.10 22.04 27.28
CA GLU A 83 11.63 22.00 25.92
C GLU A 83 12.06 20.58 25.55
N GLU A 84 12.88 19.96 26.41
CA GLU A 84 13.33 18.58 26.26
C GLU A 84 12.14 17.60 26.19
N ALA A 85 11.11 17.79 27.02
CA ALA A 85 9.91 16.96 26.99
C ALA A 85 9.17 17.05 25.64
N ILE A 86 9.04 18.26 25.08
CA ILE A 86 8.38 18.47 23.78
C ILE A 86 9.22 17.88 22.64
N ILE A 87 10.53 18.10 22.65
CA ILE A 87 11.44 17.54 21.63
C ILE A 87 11.41 16.02 21.67
N ASN A 88 11.52 15.41 22.85
CA ASN A 88 11.49 13.95 22.99
C ASN A 88 10.15 13.37 22.49
N GLU A 89 9.02 13.98 22.83
CA GLU A 89 7.71 13.54 22.33
C GLU A 89 7.62 13.71 20.81
N TYR A 90 8.16 14.79 20.26
CA TYR A 90 8.21 15.04 18.82
C TYR A 90 9.02 13.97 18.09
N GLU A 91 10.22 13.65 18.59
CA GLU A 91 11.09 12.62 18.02
C GLU A 91 10.44 11.24 18.04
N GLU A 92 9.75 10.87 19.12
CA GLU A 92 9.00 9.62 19.22
C GLU A 92 7.92 9.53 18.13
N LYS A 93 7.19 10.61 17.89
CA LYS A 93 6.15 10.69 16.85
C LYS A 93 6.76 10.66 15.45
N LEU A 94 7.88 11.34 15.24
CA LEU A 94 8.60 11.32 13.97
C LEU A 94 9.14 9.92 13.65
N GLU A 95 9.63 9.18 14.64
CA GLU A 95 10.06 7.80 14.46
C GLU A 95 8.90 6.88 14.07
N THR A 96 7.70 7.13 14.61
CA THR A 96 6.50 6.38 14.22
C THR A 96 6.15 6.62 12.74
N ILE A 97 6.24 7.86 12.25
CA ILE A 97 6.06 8.17 10.81
C ILE A 97 7.17 7.52 9.98
N ARG A 98 8.41 7.53 10.46
CA ARG A 98 9.55 6.91 9.78
C ARG A 98 9.37 5.41 9.64
N HIS A 99 8.91 4.74 10.70
CA HIS A 99 8.59 3.32 10.66
C HIS A 99 7.49 3.02 9.64
N SER A 100 6.38 3.77 9.70
CA SER A 100 5.28 3.68 8.73
C SER A 100 5.74 3.81 7.26
N ASN A 101 6.56 4.83 6.96
CA ASN A 101 7.14 5.03 5.63
C ASN A 101 8.07 3.89 5.20
N ASN A 102 8.83 3.30 6.13
CA ASN A 102 9.70 2.17 5.86
C ASN A 102 8.91 0.87 5.61
N GLU A 103 7.84 0.62 6.36
CA GLU A 103 6.94 -0.52 6.13
C GLU A 103 6.33 -0.47 4.73
N MET A 104 5.75 0.68 4.34
CA MET A 104 5.22 0.86 2.98
C MET A 104 6.31 0.70 1.92
N LYS A 105 7.51 1.26 2.13
CA LYS A 105 8.63 1.08 1.20
C LYS A 105 8.99 -0.40 1.05
N ASN A 106 9.10 -1.14 2.15
CA ASN A 106 9.50 -2.54 2.13
C ASN A 106 8.47 -3.40 1.39
N ALA A 107 7.18 -3.23 1.70
CA ALA A 107 6.09 -3.91 1.01
C ALA A 107 6.09 -3.60 -0.51
N LEU A 108 6.37 -2.35 -0.88
CA LEU A 108 6.46 -1.97 -2.29
C LEU A 108 7.67 -2.59 -3.00
N MET A 109 8.81 -2.70 -2.31
CA MET A 109 10.00 -3.37 -2.86
C MET A 109 9.78 -4.87 -3.05
N GLU A 110 8.98 -5.50 -2.18
CA GLU A 110 8.55 -6.88 -2.36
C GLU A 110 7.63 -7.02 -3.59
N LEU A 111 6.68 -6.10 -3.76
CA LEU A 111 5.81 -6.04 -4.93
C LEU A 111 6.60 -5.85 -6.25
N ASN A 112 7.68 -5.06 -6.22
CA ASN A 112 8.59 -4.91 -7.35
C ASN A 112 9.22 -6.25 -7.78
N ASN A 113 9.56 -7.13 -6.84
CA ASN A 113 10.12 -8.43 -7.16
C ASN A 113 9.09 -9.31 -7.91
N HIS A 114 7.83 -9.27 -7.50
CA HIS A 114 6.73 -9.95 -8.19
C HIS A 114 6.50 -9.36 -9.59
N CYS A 115 6.57 -8.04 -9.73
CA CYS A 115 6.50 -7.37 -11.03
C CYS A 115 7.63 -7.83 -11.95
N LYS A 116 8.88 -7.87 -11.47
CA LYS A 116 10.03 -8.36 -12.25
C LYS A 116 9.84 -9.81 -12.69
N HIS A 117 9.32 -10.68 -11.80
CA HIS A 117 9.04 -12.06 -12.14
C HIS A 117 8.00 -12.17 -13.27
N PHE A 118 6.86 -11.47 -13.15
CA PHE A 118 5.86 -11.39 -14.21
C PHE A 118 6.45 -10.88 -15.54
N TYR A 119 7.31 -9.85 -15.49
CA TYR A 119 7.95 -9.29 -16.68
C TYR A 119 8.89 -10.28 -17.37
N ASN A 120 9.64 -11.06 -16.61
CA ASN A 120 10.53 -12.09 -17.14
C ASN A 120 9.73 -13.17 -17.88
N VAL A 121 8.71 -13.72 -17.22
CA VAL A 121 7.83 -14.76 -17.80
C VAL A 121 7.08 -14.24 -19.03
N TYR A 122 6.57 -13.00 -18.98
CA TYR A 122 5.97 -12.32 -20.14
C TYR A 122 6.96 -12.14 -21.30
N GLY A 123 8.24 -11.90 -20.98
CA GLY A 123 9.32 -11.75 -21.96
C GLY A 123 9.46 -12.99 -22.85
N GLU A 124 9.31 -14.16 -22.25
CA GLU A 124 9.42 -15.48 -22.89
C GLU A 124 8.20 -15.83 -23.77
N LEU A 125 7.06 -15.15 -23.60
CA LEU A 125 5.86 -15.42 -24.39
C LEU A 125 6.10 -15.17 -25.89
N ASN A 126 5.81 -16.18 -26.71
CA ASN A 126 5.83 -16.04 -28.17
C ASN A 126 4.66 -15.17 -28.66
N LYS A 127 4.96 -13.94 -29.09
CA LYS A 127 3.95 -12.93 -29.45
C LYS A 127 3.46 -13.04 -30.91
N SER A 128 4.01 -13.97 -31.70
CA SER A 128 3.63 -14.13 -33.12
C SER A 128 2.34 -14.93 -33.34
N LEU A 129 1.84 -15.63 -32.31
CA LEU A 129 0.70 -16.54 -32.43
C LEU A 129 -0.67 -15.85 -32.36
N GLU A 130 -0.72 -14.51 -32.23
CA GLU A 130 -1.92 -13.66 -32.26
C GLU A 130 -3.15 -14.22 -31.51
N THR A 131 -2.91 -14.88 -30.39
CA THR A 131 -3.98 -15.45 -29.56
C THR A 131 -4.89 -14.35 -28.98
N PRO A 132 -6.12 -14.68 -28.55
CA PRO A 132 -6.98 -13.73 -27.85
C PRO A 132 -6.32 -13.12 -26.60
N PHE A 133 -5.44 -13.86 -25.93
CA PHE A 133 -4.67 -13.35 -24.80
C PHE A 133 -3.68 -12.25 -25.22
N ILE A 134 -2.99 -12.45 -26.35
CA ILE A 134 -2.03 -11.48 -26.92
C ILE A 134 -2.71 -10.27 -27.53
N MET A 135 -3.77 -10.48 -28.31
CA MET A 135 -4.45 -9.42 -29.09
C MET A 135 -5.56 -8.72 -28.31
N GLY A 136 -6.10 -9.37 -27.28
CA GLY A 136 -7.36 -9.01 -26.65
C GLY A 136 -8.57 -9.61 -27.38
N ASP A 137 -9.72 -9.57 -26.73
CA ASP A 137 -10.99 -10.00 -27.29
C ASP A 137 -12.12 -9.00 -26.93
N LYS A 138 -13.38 -9.36 -27.20
CA LYS A 138 -14.57 -8.53 -26.89
C LYS A 138 -14.69 -8.19 -25.39
N HIS A 139 -14.18 -9.04 -24.53
CA HIS A 139 -14.38 -9.06 -23.09
C HIS A 139 -13.11 -8.70 -22.30
N HIS A 140 -11.93 -8.95 -22.86
CA HIS A 140 -10.63 -8.82 -22.20
C HIS A 140 -9.70 -7.94 -23.02
N ARG A 141 -8.96 -7.07 -22.33
CA ARG A 141 -7.87 -6.32 -22.95
C ARG A 141 -6.67 -7.24 -23.14
N SER A 142 -5.81 -6.91 -24.10
CA SER A 142 -4.59 -7.67 -24.34
C SER A 142 -3.68 -7.72 -23.12
N ILE A 143 -2.91 -8.80 -22.98
CA ILE A 143 -1.92 -8.91 -21.90
C ILE A 143 -0.87 -7.78 -21.93
N ARG A 144 -0.61 -7.21 -23.11
CA ARG A 144 0.27 -6.04 -23.26
C ARG A 144 -0.27 -4.81 -22.51
N TYR A 145 -1.59 -4.60 -22.54
CA TYR A 145 -2.22 -3.52 -21.81
C TYR A 145 -2.02 -3.68 -20.30
N HIS A 146 -2.30 -4.87 -19.77
CA HIS A 146 -2.12 -5.16 -18.34
C HIS A 146 -0.67 -5.03 -17.89
N LYS A 147 0.29 -5.46 -18.72
CA LYS A 147 1.71 -5.24 -18.47
C LYS A 147 2.06 -3.77 -18.24
N ILE A 148 1.57 -2.89 -19.11
CA ILE A 148 1.82 -1.44 -19.00
C ILE A 148 1.21 -0.92 -17.70
N MET A 149 -0.05 -1.29 -17.41
CA MET A 149 -0.71 -0.88 -16.17
C MET A 149 0.04 -1.32 -14.92
N THR A 150 0.58 -2.55 -14.87
CA THR A 150 1.35 -3.03 -13.73
C THR A 150 2.49 -2.06 -13.38
N VAL A 151 3.19 -1.51 -14.38
CA VAL A 151 4.28 -0.55 -14.15
C VAL A 151 3.75 0.83 -13.79
N ASP A 152 2.67 1.28 -14.41
CA ASP A 152 2.10 2.60 -14.10
C ASP A 152 1.59 2.65 -12.65
N ILE A 153 0.93 1.59 -12.19
CA ILE A 153 0.46 1.45 -10.80
C ILE A 153 1.66 1.39 -9.85
N PHE A 154 2.69 0.61 -10.17
CA PHE A 154 3.91 0.58 -9.37
C PHE A 154 4.53 1.97 -9.22
N ASN A 155 4.74 2.67 -10.34
CA ASN A 155 5.38 3.99 -10.37
C ASN A 155 4.57 5.02 -9.60
N TYR A 156 3.25 4.98 -9.72
CA TYR A 156 2.35 5.83 -8.97
C TYR A 156 2.51 5.64 -7.46
N LEU A 157 2.43 4.40 -6.99
CA LEU A 157 2.57 4.07 -5.57
C LEU A 157 3.98 4.38 -5.05
N TYR A 158 5.00 4.10 -5.85
CA TYR A 158 6.38 4.45 -5.54
C TYR A 158 6.59 5.95 -5.38
N ALA A 159 6.05 6.74 -6.29
CA ALA A 159 6.11 8.19 -6.20
C ALA A 159 5.38 8.71 -4.94
N ALA A 160 4.23 8.14 -4.59
CA ALA A 160 3.49 8.50 -3.38
C ALA A 160 4.31 8.23 -2.10
N VAL A 161 4.84 7.02 -1.95
CA VAL A 161 5.68 6.64 -0.80
C VAL A 161 6.95 7.49 -0.72
N LEU A 162 7.59 7.75 -1.87
CA LEU A 162 8.78 8.60 -1.93
C LEU A 162 8.45 10.04 -1.50
N LYS A 163 7.32 10.58 -1.96
CA LYS A 163 6.87 11.93 -1.62
C LYS A 163 6.62 12.07 -0.11
N MET A 164 5.94 11.10 0.50
CA MET A 164 5.73 11.09 1.96
C MET A 164 7.06 11.09 2.72
N LYS A 165 8.02 10.25 2.29
CA LYS A 165 9.36 10.24 2.87
C LYS A 165 10.07 11.59 2.75
N CYS A 166 9.97 12.26 1.59
CA CYS A 166 10.59 13.57 1.38
C CYS A 166 10.02 14.63 2.32
N TYR A 167 8.69 14.70 2.47
CA TYR A 167 8.08 15.68 3.37
C TYR A 167 8.36 15.37 4.84
N MET A 168 8.39 14.08 5.22
CA MET A 168 8.77 13.68 6.58
C MET A 168 10.17 14.22 6.96
N HIS A 169 11.12 14.27 6.02
CA HIS A 169 12.46 14.83 6.27
C HIS A 169 12.48 16.35 6.47
N GLN A 170 11.38 17.06 6.19
CA GLN A 170 11.24 18.50 6.38
C GLN A 170 10.53 18.85 7.70
N LEU A 171 10.01 17.85 8.42
CA LEU A 171 9.33 18.05 9.70
C LEU A 171 10.33 18.51 10.76
N ASP A 172 10.05 19.68 11.34
CA ASP A 172 10.90 20.31 12.36
C ASP A 172 10.01 20.93 13.46
N PRO A 173 10.34 20.75 14.76
CA PRO A 173 9.66 21.42 15.87
C PRO A 173 9.59 22.96 15.79
N ILE A 174 10.47 23.63 15.03
CA ILE A 174 10.43 25.09 14.82
C ILE A 174 9.70 25.52 13.54
N ASN A 175 9.30 24.58 12.68
CA ASN A 175 8.69 24.89 11.39
C ASN A 175 7.24 24.40 11.35
N LEU A 176 6.29 25.31 11.59
CA LEU A 176 4.87 24.98 11.49
C LEU A 176 4.43 24.74 10.04
N ASP A 177 5.01 25.46 9.09
CA ASP A 177 4.65 25.37 7.67
C ASP A 177 4.94 23.98 7.13
N SER A 178 6.09 23.38 7.47
CA SER A 178 6.42 22.02 7.01
C SER A 178 5.48 20.94 7.58
N VAL A 179 4.95 21.16 8.77
CA VAL A 179 3.93 20.29 9.37
C VAL A 179 2.60 20.45 8.64
N GLU A 180 2.21 21.68 8.28
CA GLU A 180 0.98 21.95 7.52
C GLU A 180 1.06 21.40 6.09
N ASP A 181 2.19 21.55 5.42
CA ASP A 181 2.46 20.95 4.11
C ASP A 181 2.31 19.42 4.14
N TYR A 182 2.78 18.77 5.21
CA TYR A 182 2.60 17.32 5.36
C TYR A 182 1.14 16.94 5.65
N ARG A 183 0.41 17.75 6.44
CA ARG A 183 -1.03 17.54 6.69
C ARG A 183 -1.82 17.63 5.39
N GLU A 184 -1.55 18.64 4.57
CA GLU A 184 -2.19 18.79 3.27
C GLU A 184 -1.89 17.63 2.35
N LEU A 185 -0.64 17.14 2.32
CA LEU A 185 -0.25 15.98 1.55
C LEU A 185 -1.10 14.76 1.92
N LEU A 186 -1.18 14.43 3.21
CA LEU A 186 -1.90 13.26 3.70
C LEU A 186 -3.41 13.33 3.42
N ASN A 187 -4.00 14.53 3.50
CA ASN A 187 -5.41 14.73 3.17
C ASN A 187 -5.67 14.55 1.67
N LYS A 188 -4.88 15.21 0.81
CA LYS A 188 -5.00 15.09 -0.66
C LYS A 188 -4.81 13.66 -1.16
N ASP A 189 -3.87 12.91 -0.57
CA ASP A 189 -3.58 11.55 -1.02
C ASP A 189 -4.59 10.51 -0.52
N SER A 190 -5.26 10.76 0.60
CA SER A 190 -6.32 9.89 1.13
C SER A 190 -7.65 9.96 0.37
N GLU A 191 -7.91 11.08 -0.31
CA GLU A 191 -9.18 11.38 -0.99
C GLU A 191 -9.22 10.90 -2.45
N ARG A 192 -8.20 10.17 -2.92
CA ARG A 192 -8.12 9.72 -4.32
C ARG A 192 -8.97 8.48 -4.58
N GLU A 193 -10.29 8.65 -4.52
CA GLU A 193 -11.28 7.61 -4.87
C GLU A 193 -11.07 7.07 -6.29
N GLU A 194 -10.64 7.92 -7.22
CA GLU A 194 -10.35 7.55 -8.61
C GLU A 194 -9.29 6.45 -8.73
N PHE A 195 -8.23 6.52 -7.91
CA PHE A 195 -7.17 5.50 -7.96
C PHE A 195 -7.65 4.17 -7.38
N LYS A 196 -8.46 4.22 -6.32
CA LYS A 196 -9.09 3.02 -5.75
C LYS A 196 -9.99 2.35 -6.79
N GLU A 197 -10.85 3.11 -7.45
CA GLU A 197 -11.73 2.59 -8.50
C GLU A 197 -10.91 2.00 -9.66
N TYR A 198 -9.82 2.67 -10.05
CA TYR A 198 -8.93 2.19 -11.09
C TYR A 198 -8.31 0.83 -10.73
N LEU A 199 -7.84 0.66 -9.49
CA LEU A 199 -7.27 -0.60 -9.00
C LEU A 199 -8.33 -1.71 -8.85
N GLU A 200 -9.53 -1.35 -8.41
CA GLU A 200 -10.62 -2.29 -8.12
C GLU A 200 -11.49 -2.66 -9.33
N ASN A 201 -11.40 -1.92 -10.43
CA ASN A 201 -12.24 -2.16 -11.61
C ASN A 201 -11.46 -2.22 -12.94
N ASN A 202 -10.44 -1.36 -13.13
CA ASN A 202 -9.78 -1.21 -14.43
C ASN A 202 -8.51 -2.06 -14.58
N TYR A 203 -7.79 -2.33 -13.49
CA TYR A 203 -6.58 -3.15 -13.53
C TYR A 203 -6.87 -4.65 -13.72
N ILE A 204 -8.08 -5.08 -13.36
CA ILE A 204 -8.49 -6.48 -13.34
C ILE A 204 -8.58 -7.04 -14.76
N PHE A 205 -7.89 -8.16 -14.99
CA PHE A 205 -7.97 -8.90 -16.25
C PHE A 205 -9.35 -9.46 -16.49
N CYS A 206 -9.88 -10.24 -15.53
CA CYS A 206 -11.23 -10.81 -15.63
C CYS A 206 -11.87 -10.96 -14.26
N LYS A 207 -13.10 -10.44 -14.11
CA LYS A 207 -13.86 -10.54 -12.85
C LYS A 207 -14.20 -11.98 -12.47
N CYS A 208 -14.28 -12.89 -13.45
CA CYS A 208 -14.56 -14.31 -13.22
C CYS A 208 -13.41 -15.08 -12.55
N LEU A 209 -12.18 -14.56 -12.64
CA LEU A 209 -11.00 -15.17 -12.04
C LEU A 209 -10.81 -14.79 -10.57
N LYS A 210 -11.65 -13.88 -10.05
CA LYS A 210 -11.63 -13.53 -8.64
C LYS A 210 -12.24 -14.66 -7.80
N PRO A 211 -11.70 -14.93 -6.61
CA PRO A 211 -12.35 -15.84 -5.67
C PRO A 211 -13.79 -15.37 -5.42
N ALA A 212 -14.73 -16.30 -5.51
CA ALA A 212 -16.14 -16.00 -5.27
C ALA A 212 -16.30 -15.35 -3.88
N PRO A 213 -17.14 -14.32 -3.74
CA PRO A 213 -17.37 -13.70 -2.45
C PRO A 213 -17.89 -14.77 -1.49
N THR A 214 -17.08 -15.09 -0.48
CA THR A 214 -17.49 -15.99 0.59
C THR A 214 -18.62 -15.33 1.36
N CYS A 215 -19.70 -16.07 1.58
CA CYS A 215 -20.86 -15.56 2.30
C CYS A 215 -20.40 -15.06 3.69
N PRO A 216 -20.81 -13.87 4.16
CA PRO A 216 -20.43 -13.38 5.50
C PRO A 216 -20.81 -14.35 6.62
N ILE A 217 -21.75 -15.27 6.37
CA ILE A 217 -22.15 -16.34 7.29
C ILE A 217 -21.06 -17.43 7.42
N GLU A 218 -20.25 -17.69 6.40
CA GLU A 218 -19.14 -18.66 6.48
C GLU A 218 -17.96 -18.14 7.30
N LYS A 219 -17.72 -16.82 7.32
CA LYS A 219 -16.75 -16.20 8.23
C LYS A 219 -17.11 -16.40 9.71
N LEU A 220 -18.38 -16.69 10.03
CA LEU A 220 -18.84 -17.00 11.39
C LEU A 220 -18.66 -18.47 11.79
N LYS A 221 -18.21 -19.36 10.90
CA LYS A 221 -18.00 -20.79 11.22
C LYS A 221 -16.61 -21.15 11.75
N CYS A 222 -15.69 -20.19 11.88
CA CYS A 222 -14.41 -20.43 12.54
C CYS A 222 -14.19 -19.40 13.65
N LEU A 223 -14.42 -19.84 14.90
CA LEU A 223 -13.85 -19.38 16.18
C LEU A 223 -14.62 -19.94 17.40
N HIS A 224 -15.66 -20.76 17.19
CA HIS A 224 -16.41 -21.39 18.29
C HIS A 224 -15.69 -22.52 19.03
N GLN A 225 -14.46 -22.90 18.64
CA GLN A 225 -13.69 -23.92 19.37
C GLN A 225 -12.80 -23.35 20.49
N ASN A 226 -12.58 -22.02 20.56
CA ASN A 226 -11.76 -21.41 21.60
C ASN A 226 -12.53 -20.53 22.62
N ILE A 227 -13.86 -20.57 22.61
CA ILE A 227 -14.69 -19.83 23.60
C ILE A 227 -14.72 -20.54 24.97
N GLN A 228 -14.06 -21.69 25.13
CA GLN A 228 -13.91 -22.33 26.45
C GLN A 228 -12.79 -21.71 27.32
N SER A 229 -11.91 -20.85 26.78
CA SER A 229 -10.79 -20.27 27.53
C SER A 229 -10.98 -18.81 27.97
N LEU A 230 -12.05 -18.13 27.54
CA LEU A 230 -12.36 -16.79 28.04
C LEU A 230 -13.10 -16.87 29.38
N ARG A 231 -12.35 -17.24 30.43
CA ARG A 231 -12.77 -16.95 31.80
C ARG A 231 -12.86 -15.43 31.95
N TYR A 232 -14.10 -14.95 32.09
CA TYR A 232 -14.51 -13.76 32.82
C TYR A 232 -13.36 -12.92 33.42
N VAL A 233 -13.13 -11.74 32.85
CA VAL A 233 -12.69 -10.57 33.63
C VAL A 233 -13.58 -9.40 33.23
N SER A 234 -14.82 -9.43 33.71
CA SER A 234 -15.58 -8.21 33.95
C SER A 234 -15.18 -7.69 35.32
N ARG A 235 -14.71 -6.46 35.37
CA ARG A 235 -14.92 -5.54 36.49
C ARG A 235 -14.81 -4.10 36.00
N VAL A 236 -15.97 -3.46 36.00
CA VAL A 236 -16.15 -2.04 36.33
C VAL A 236 -15.46 -1.74 37.66
#